data_AF-A0A9P6S652-F1
#
_entry.id   AF-A0A9P6S652-F1
#
_cell.length_a   1.000
_cell.length_b   1.000
_cell.length_c   1.000
_cell.angle_alpha   90.00
_cell.angle_beta   90.00
_cell.angle_gamma   90.00
#
_symmetry.space_group_name_H-M   'P 1'
#
loop_
_entity.id
_entity.type
_entity.pdbx_description
1 polymer ?
#
loop_
_entity_poly.entity_id
_entity_poly.type
_entity_poly.pdbx_seq_one_letter_code
_entity_poly.pdbx_strand_id
1 'polypeptide(L)'
;MSSSKSAFMMLFALVVLLVLVVSQAEAVKIPIWCFCNDTPTTRQICTSAASHWDGGSCGFEIEGAYKLFMGTCENISGKANCWN
;
A
#
# COMPACT_ATOMS: atom_id res chain seq x y z
N MET A 1 6.06 -48.62 19.42
CA MET A 1 5.46 -47.27 19.64
C MET A 1 6.45 -46.20 19.17
N SER A 2 6.43 -45.84 17.88
CA SER A 2 7.35 -44.82 17.34
C SER A 2 6.75 -44.06 16.13
N SER A 3 5.44 -43.83 16.11
CA SER A 3 4.80 -43.02 15.04
C SER A 3 4.41 -41.62 15.49
N SER A 4 4.20 -41.38 16.79
CA SER A 4 3.65 -40.10 17.26
C SER A 4 4.66 -38.96 17.18
N LYS A 5 5.94 -39.22 17.44
CA LYS A 5 7.00 -38.19 17.49
C LYS A 5 7.21 -37.48 16.14
N SER A 6 7.08 -38.23 15.05
CA SER A 6 7.28 -37.70 13.69
C SER A 6 6.11 -36.79 13.27
N ALA A 7 4.88 -37.17 13.62
CA ALA A 7 3.69 -36.36 13.35
C ALA A 7 3.70 -35.03 14.13
N PHE A 8 4.15 -35.04 15.39
CA PHE A 8 4.27 -33.81 16.19
C PHE A 8 5.31 -32.82 15.64
N MET A 9 6.44 -33.32 15.10
CA MET A 9 7.45 -32.44 14.49
C MET A 9 6.97 -31.82 13.18
N MET A 10 6.22 -32.56 12.36
CA MET A 10 5.63 -32.01 11.13
C MET A 10 4.59 -30.93 11.42
N LEU A 11 3.75 -31.13 12.45
CA LEU A 11 2.75 -30.14 12.86
C LEU A 11 3.40 -28.86 13.40
N PHE A 12 4.47 -28.98 14.19
CA PHE A 12 5.22 -27.82 14.69
C PHE A 12 5.85 -27.01 13.55
N ALA A 13 6.44 -27.67 12.55
CA ALA A 13 7.01 -26.99 11.40
C ALA A 13 5.94 -26.21 10.59
N LEU A 14 4.73 -26.77 10.45
CA LEU A 14 3.61 -26.13 9.78
C LEU A 14 3.11 -24.88 10.52
N VAL A 15 3.01 -24.96 11.86
CA VAL A 15 2.60 -23.81 12.69
C VAL A 15 3.66 -22.70 12.64
N VAL A 16 4.95 -23.05 12.70
CA VAL A 16 6.04 -22.07 12.58
C VAL A 16 6.02 -21.39 11.20
N LEU A 17 5.80 -22.14 10.12
CA LEU A 17 5.62 -21.59 8.77
C LEU A 17 4.45 -20.61 8.68
N LEU A 18 3.30 -20.96 9.27
CA LEU A 18 2.11 -20.08 9.27
C LEU A 18 2.36 -18.79 10.06
N VAL A 19 3.03 -18.87 11.21
CA VAL A 19 3.38 -17.70 12.03
C VAL A 19 4.36 -16.78 11.29
N LEU A 20 5.33 -17.33 10.56
CA LEU A 20 6.28 -16.55 9.75
C LEU A 20 5.60 -15.82 8.58
N VAL A 21 4.56 -16.40 7.98
CA VAL A 21 3.80 -15.75 6.90
C VAL A 21 2.91 -14.61 7.42
N VAL A 22 2.32 -14.77 8.62
CA VAL A 22 1.44 -13.75 9.23
C VAL A 22 2.22 -12.59 9.85
N SER A 23 3.47 -12.80 10.27
CA SER A 23 4.29 -11.78 10.93
C SER A 23 4.87 -10.70 9.99
N GLN A 24 4.64 -10.79 8.67
CA GLN A 24 5.06 -9.76 7.70
C GLN A 24 4.01 -8.66 7.45
N ALA A 25 3.05 -8.48 8.37
CA ALA A 25 2.12 -7.36 8.34
C ALA A 25 2.68 -6.12 9.08
N GLU A 26 3.89 -5.69 8.73
CA GLU A 26 4.44 -4.37 9.10
C GLU A 26 4.77 -3.64 7.78
N ALA A 27 4.36 -2.41 7.49
CA ALA A 27 3.97 -1.30 8.35
C ALA A 27 2.90 -0.44 7.64
N VAL A 28 1.87 -0.02 8.38
CA VAL A 28 0.97 1.06 7.97
C VAL A 28 1.76 2.37 8.08
N LYS A 29 2.57 2.67 7.06
CA LYS A 29 3.14 4.00 6.88
C LYS A 29 2.27 4.72 5.85
N ILE A 30 1.29 5.45 6.37
CA ILE A 30 0.25 6.13 5.62
C ILE A 30 0.00 7.43 6.40
N PRO A 31 0.07 8.66 5.83
CA PRO A 31 -0.30 9.04 4.47
C PRO A 31 0.84 9.63 3.62
N ILE A 32 0.84 9.31 2.34
CA ILE A 32 1.74 9.86 1.32
C ILE A 32 1.00 11.03 0.65
N TRP A 33 1.64 12.18 0.50
CA TRP A 33 1.12 13.32 -0.24
C TRP A 33 1.75 13.36 -1.64
N CYS A 34 0.96 13.54 -2.69
CA CYS A 34 1.45 13.70 -4.05
C CYS A 34 0.86 14.89 -4.78
N PHE A 35 1.66 15.45 -5.67
CA PHE A 35 1.31 16.51 -6.59
C PHE A 35 1.56 16.06 -8.03
N CYS A 36 0.61 16.35 -8.92
CA CYS A 36 0.67 16.03 -10.33
C CYS A 36 0.62 17.30 -11.19
N ASN A 37 1.80 17.77 -11.63
CA ASN A 37 2.02 18.88 -12.56
C ASN A 37 1.44 20.25 -12.15
N ASP A 38 0.11 20.35 -12.01
CA ASP A 38 -0.64 21.54 -11.65
C ASP A 38 -1.77 21.21 -10.66
N THR A 39 -2.20 22.22 -9.89
CA THR A 39 -3.23 22.06 -8.86
C THR A 39 -4.59 21.60 -9.41
N PRO A 40 -5.11 22.14 -10.53
CA PRO A 40 -6.34 21.64 -11.15
C PRO A 40 -6.30 20.15 -11.46
N THR A 41 -5.24 19.70 -12.15
CA THR A 41 -5.05 18.29 -12.53
C THR A 41 -4.93 17.42 -11.28
N THR A 42 -4.09 17.83 -10.33
CA THR A 42 -3.92 17.11 -9.06
C THR A 42 -5.26 16.96 -8.33
N ARG A 43 -6.05 18.04 -8.23
CA ARG A 43 -7.36 18.03 -7.57
C ARG A 43 -8.33 17.08 -8.26
N GLN A 44 -8.39 17.10 -9.60
CA GLN A 44 -9.28 16.24 -10.37
C GLN A 44 -8.96 14.76 -10.11
N ILE A 45 -7.67 14.38 -10.22
CA ILE A 45 -7.23 13.00 -9.98
C ILE A 45 -7.48 12.62 -8.51
N CYS A 46 -7.18 13.51 -7.57
CA CYS A 46 -7.37 13.27 -6.14
C CYS A 46 -8.83 12.98 -5.78
N THR A 47 -9.74 13.75 -6.35
CA THR A 47 -11.19 13.58 -6.14
C THR A 47 -11.66 12.23 -6.68
N SER A 48 -11.10 11.77 -7.81
CA SER A 48 -11.44 10.46 -8.39
C SER A 48 -10.86 9.28 -7.60
N ALA A 49 -9.76 9.48 -6.87
CA ALA A 49 -9.08 8.46 -6.08
C ALA A 49 -9.64 8.31 -4.65
N ALA A 50 -10.76 8.97 -4.32
CA ALA A 50 -11.34 8.99 -2.96
C ALA A 50 -10.30 9.30 -1.86
N SER A 51 -9.43 10.26 -2.15
CA SER A 51 -8.25 10.60 -1.34
C SER A 51 -8.41 11.97 -0.65
N HIS A 52 -7.48 12.33 0.24
CA HIS A 52 -7.54 13.57 1.02
C HIS A 52 -6.94 14.75 0.24
N TRP A 53 -7.64 15.89 0.20
CA TRP A 53 -7.17 17.09 -0.49
C TRP A 53 -6.79 18.19 0.51
N ASP A 54 -5.57 18.73 0.44
CA ASP A 54 -5.06 19.77 1.35
C ASP A 54 -5.06 21.20 0.75
N GLY A 55 -5.43 21.36 -0.53
CA GLY A 55 -5.36 22.63 -1.25
C GLY A 55 -4.27 22.71 -2.30
N GLY A 56 -3.36 21.74 -2.36
CA GLY A 56 -2.31 21.65 -3.38
C GLY A 56 -1.96 20.22 -3.78
N SER A 57 -2.15 19.27 -2.89
CA SER A 57 -1.66 17.89 -2.95
C SER A 57 -2.76 16.91 -2.55
N CYS A 58 -2.54 15.65 -2.94
CA CYS A 58 -3.42 14.54 -2.65
C CYS A 58 -2.78 13.58 -1.65
N GLY A 59 -3.44 13.35 -0.52
CA GLY A 59 -3.03 12.45 0.55
C GLY A 59 -3.70 11.09 0.43
N PHE A 60 -2.92 10.01 0.46
CA PHE A 60 -3.41 8.64 0.29
C PHE A 60 -3.44 7.88 1.61
N GLU A 61 -4.60 7.32 1.93
CA GLU A 61 -4.79 6.46 3.10
C GLU A 61 -4.67 4.96 2.79
N ILE A 62 -4.64 4.60 1.50
CA ILE A 62 -4.54 3.23 1.03
C ILE A 62 -3.66 3.17 -0.22
N GLU A 63 -2.90 2.09 -0.35
CA GLU A 63 -1.97 1.89 -1.48
C GLU A 63 -2.70 1.90 -2.85
N GLY A 64 -3.94 1.40 -2.88
CA GLY A 64 -4.75 1.38 -4.11
C GLY A 64 -5.04 2.77 -4.67
N ALA A 65 -5.36 3.73 -3.80
CA ALA A 65 -5.63 5.12 -4.20
C ALA A 65 -4.36 5.81 -4.69
N TYR A 66 -3.22 5.56 -4.02
CA TYR A 66 -1.91 6.02 -4.46
C TYR A 66 -1.56 5.51 -5.86
N LYS A 67 -1.70 4.20 -6.12
CA LYS A 67 -1.42 3.60 -7.44
C LYS A 67 -2.32 4.18 -8.53
N LEU A 68 -3.61 4.39 -8.24
CA LEU A 68 -4.54 5.02 -9.18
C LEU A 68 -4.09 6.44 -9.53
N PHE A 69 -3.73 7.24 -8.52
CA PHE A 69 -3.24 8.60 -8.72
C PHE A 69 -1.97 8.62 -9.57
N MET A 70 -0.97 7.81 -9.22
CA MET A 70 0.31 7.72 -9.93
C MET A 70 0.10 7.32 -11.39
N GLY A 71 -0.66 6.24 -11.65
CA GLY A 71 -0.92 5.78 -13.01
C GLY A 71 -1.69 6.81 -13.84
N THR A 72 -2.62 7.54 -13.22
CA THR A 72 -3.34 8.61 -13.90
C THR A 72 -2.42 9.80 -14.18
N CYS A 73 -1.58 10.20 -13.22
CA CYS A 73 -0.67 11.33 -13.37
C CYS A 73 0.40 11.09 -14.45
N GLU A 74 0.99 9.89 -14.48
CA GLU A 74 2.00 9.51 -15.46
C GLU A 74 1.44 9.50 -16.89
N ASN A 75 0.16 9.16 -17.07
CA ASN A 75 -0.49 9.17 -18.38
C ASN A 75 -0.82 10.57 -18.91
N ILE A 76 -1.04 11.56 -18.03
CA ILE A 76 -1.52 12.89 -18.44
C ILE A 76 -0.40 13.93 -18.47
N SER A 77 0.52 13.91 -17.50
CA SER A 77 1.46 15.02 -17.29
C SER A 77 2.87 14.61 -16.84
N GLY A 78 3.15 13.31 -16.81
CA GLY A 78 4.50 12.76 -16.94
C GLY A 78 5.40 12.79 -15.71
N LYS A 79 5.10 13.53 -14.62
CA LYS A 79 5.82 13.40 -13.34
C LYS A 79 4.93 13.70 -12.13
N ALA A 80 4.75 12.71 -11.27
CA ALA A 80 4.22 12.88 -9.93
C ALA A 80 5.37 13.20 -8.96
N ASN A 81 5.17 14.18 -8.08
CA ASN A 81 6.08 14.47 -6.98
C ASN A 81 5.37 14.07 -5.69
N CYS A 82 5.97 13.16 -4.92
CA CYS A 82 5.38 12.65 -3.69
C CYS A 82 6.33 12.84 -2.50
N TRP A 83 5.75 13.09 -1.33
CA TRP A 83 6.44 13.21 -0.06
C TRP A 83 5.60 12.59 1.06
N ASN A 84 6.19 12.49 2.24
CA ASN A 84 5.57 11.91 3.43
C ASN A 84 5.37 12.97 4.51
#